data_AF-A0A924UR30-F1
#
_entry.id   AF-A0A924UR30-F1
#
_cell.length_a   1.000
_cell.length_b   1.000
_cell.length_c   1.000
_cell.angle_alpha   90.00
_cell.angle_beta   90.00
_cell.angle_gamma   90.00
#
_symmetry.space_group_name_H-M   'P 1'
#
loop_
_entity.id
_entity.type
_entity.pdbx_description
1 polymer ?
#
loop_
_entity_poly.entity_id
_entity_poly.type
_entity_poly.pdbx_seq_one_letter_code
_entity_poly.pdbx_strand_id
1 'polypeptide(L)' 'MKKVSYLFVFLILAGTTLSAQTKYYTVKASKAEKVIKKNNLIVLDVRTPEEVNEGAMTDAINYDFKAPGFKD' A
#
# COMPACT_ATOMS: atom_id res chain seq x y z
N MET A 1 -20.63 -16.36 -37.24
CA MET A 1 -20.77 -16.73 -35.81
C MET A 1 -19.49 -17.31 -35.20
N LYS A 2 -18.75 -18.21 -35.88
CA LYS A 2 -17.50 -18.81 -35.35
C LYS A 2 -16.42 -17.78 -34.96
N LYS A 3 -16.22 -16.72 -35.75
CA LYS A 3 -15.24 -15.65 -35.48
C LYS A 3 -15.56 -14.82 -34.22
N VAL A 4 -16.85 -14.64 -33.92
CA VAL A 4 -17.30 -13.95 -32.70
C VAL A 4 -17.10 -14.84 -31.47
N SER A 5 -17.30 -16.16 -31.63
CA SER A 5 -16.99 -17.14 -30.59
C SER A 5 -15.49 -17.17 -30.25
N TYR A 6 -14.60 -17.15 -31.24
CA TYR A 6 -13.15 -17.07 -30.99
C TYR A 6 -12.72 -15.77 -30.30
N LEU A 7 -13.36 -14.63 -30.62
CA LEU A 7 -13.09 -13.36 -29.96
C LEU A 7 -13.50 -13.38 -28.47
N PHE A 8 -14.61 -14.05 -28.15
CA PHE A 8 -15.09 -14.19 -26.77
C PHE A 8 -14.18 -15.11 -25.93
N VAL A 9 -13.70 -16.20 -26.52
CA VAL A 9 -12.73 -17.11 -25.86
C VAL A 9 -11.38 -16.43 -25.63
N PHE A 10 -10.92 -15.59 -26.56
CA PHE A 10 -9.69 -14.82 -26.40
C PHE A 10 -9.78 -13.77 -25.28
N LEU A 11 -10.95 -13.15 -25.11
CA LEU A 11 -11.18 -12.14 -24.06
C LEU A 11 -11.18 -12.74 -22.65
N ILE A 12 -11.70 -13.96 -22.50
CA ILE A 12 -11.72 -14.68 -21.21
C ILE A 12 -10.31 -15.15 -20.82
N LEU A 13 -9.47 -15.55 -21.78
CA LEU A 13 -8.09 -15.96 -21.53
C LEU A 13 -7.18 -14.80 -21.11
N ALA A 14 -7.47 -13.57 -21.54
CA ALA A 14 -6.68 -12.38 -21.19
C ALA A 14 -7.01 -11.79 -19.80
N GLY A 15 -8.13 -12.21 -19.18
CA GLY A 15 -8.65 -11.59 -17.96
C GLY A 15 -8.17 -12.17 -16.63
N THR A 16 -7.42 -13.28 -16.61
CA THR A 16 -7.26 -14.09 -15.38
C THR A 16 -5.99 -13.85 -14.56
N THR A 17 -5.15 -12.85 -14.84
CA THR A 17 -3.87 -12.71 -14.11
C THR A 17 -3.50 -11.30 -13.63
N LEU A 18 -4.46 -10.39 -13.41
CA LEU A 18 -4.17 -9.18 -12.61
C LEU A 18 -4.34 -9.48 -11.11
N SER A 19 -3.36 -10.16 -10.52
CA SER A 19 -3.16 -10.12 -9.07
C SER A 19 -2.22 -8.97 -8.76
N ALA A 20 -2.75 -7.86 -8.23
CA ALA A 20 -1.93 -6.79 -7.69
C ALA A 20 -1.21 -7.32 -6.44
N GLN A 21 0.02 -7.77 -6.60
CA GLN A 21 0.80 -8.31 -5.48
C GLN A 21 1.36 -7.14 -4.67
N THR A 22 0.76 -6.88 -3.50
CA THR A 22 1.31 -5.92 -2.53
C THR A 22 2.55 -6.53 -1.89
N LYS A 23 3.73 -6.17 -2.39
CA LYS A 23 5.01 -6.61 -1.84
C LYS A 23 5.43 -5.68 -0.70
N TYR A 24 5.47 -6.20 0.52
CA TYR A 24 6.00 -5.48 1.69
C TYR A 24 7.35 -6.06 2.12
N TYR A 25 8.19 -5.21 2.72
CA TYR A 25 9.48 -5.61 3.28
C TYR A 25 9.59 -5.10 4.70
N THR A 26 9.93 -5.98 5.63
CA THR A 26 10.22 -5.58 7.00
C THR A 26 11.65 -5.05 7.09
N VAL A 27 11.80 -3.81 7.56
CA VAL A 27 13.09 -3.15 7.74
C VAL A 27 13.36 -2.97 9.22
N LYS A 28 14.58 -3.30 9.68
CA LYS A 28 15.01 -2.99 11.05
C LYS A 28 15.18 -1.48 11.23
N ALA A 29 14.89 -0.97 12.43
CA ALA A 29 15.04 0.45 12.76
C ALA A 29 16.42 1.03 12.35
N SER A 30 17.51 0.29 12.62
CA SER A 30 18.88 0.70 12.26
C SER A 30 19.14 0.88 10.75
N LYS A 31 18.27 0.33 9.88
CA LYS A 31 18.34 0.49 8.43
C LYS A 31 17.26 1.42 7.89
N ALA A 32 16.21 1.71 8.65
CA ALA A 32 15.07 2.52 8.23
C ALA A 32 15.51 3.94 7.84
N GLU A 33 16.38 4.56 8.64
CA GLU A 33 16.90 5.91 8.36
C GLU A 33 17.56 6.01 6.97
N LYS A 34 18.36 5.01 6.59
CA LYS A 34 19.01 4.99 5.26
C LYS A 34 18.00 4.82 4.13
N VAL A 35 16.92 4.07 4.36
CA VAL A 35 15.86 3.86 3.38
C VAL A 35 15.04 5.13 3.19
N ILE A 36 14.66 5.79 4.28
CA ILE A 36 13.91 7.05 4.27
C ILE A 36 14.70 8.14 3.53
N LYS A 37 16.01 8.28 3.80
CA LYS A 37 16.84 9.32 3.15
C LYS A 37 17.11 9.10 1.66
N LYS A 38 17.12 7.84 1.21
CA LYS A 38 17.53 7.49 -0.16
C LYS A 38 16.39 7.64 -1.17
N ASN A 39 15.15 7.46 -0.71
CA ASN A 39 13.99 7.35 -1.56
C ASN A 39 12.99 8.45 -1.19
N ASN A 40 12.29 9.01 -2.17
CA ASN A 40 11.16 9.91 -1.92
C ASN A 40 9.97 9.10 -1.39
N LEU A 41 10.00 8.79 -0.09
CA LEU A 41 9.02 7.95 0.60
C LEU A 41 8.16 8.80 1.53
N ILE A 42 6.91 8.39 1.67
CA ILE A 42 6.01 8.89 2.71
C ILE A 42 6.14 7.95 3.90
N VAL A 43 6.32 8.52 5.09
CA VAL A 43 6.23 7.74 6.32
C VAL A 43 4.84 7.89 6.90
N LEU A 44 4.19 6.75 7.11
CA LEU A 44 2.87 6.67 7.71
C LEU A 44 2.98 6.19 9.15
N ASP A 45 2.51 7.00 10.09
CA ASP A 45 2.37 6.62 11.50
C ASP A 45 0.94 6.15 11.74
N VAL A 46 0.76 4.84 11.90
CA VAL A 46 -0.55 4.19 12.09
C VAL A 46 -0.92 4.05 13.56
N ARG A 47 -0.28 4.80 14.46
CA ARG A 47 -0.68 4.89 15.87
C ARG A 47 -1.94 5.75 16.03
N THR A 48 -2.53 5.73 17.22
CA THR A 48 -3.66 6.63 17.50
C THR A 48 -3.19 8.09 17.58
N PRO A 49 -4.09 9.06 17.39
CA PRO A 49 -3.75 10.47 17.49
C PRO A 49 -3.16 10.85 18.86
N GLU A 50 -3.63 10.22 19.95
CA GLU A 50 -3.12 10.47 21.30
C GLU A 50 -1.64 10.09 21.43
N GLU A 51 -1.24 8.91 20.92
CA GLU A 51 0.16 8.45 20.93
C GLU A 51 1.07 9.33 20.05
N VAL A 52 0.54 9.88 18.95
CA VAL A 52 1.26 10.79 18.05
C VAL A 52 1.45 12.16 18.71
N ASN A 53 0.45 12.64 19.43
CA ASN A 53 0.52 13.91 20.18
C ASN A 53 1.52 13.86 21.33
N GLU A 54 1.79 12.69 21.91
CA GLU A 54 2.85 12.49 22.91
C GLU A 54 4.26 12.53 22.30
N GLY A 55 4.37 12.24 21.00
CA GLY A 55 5.62 12.30 20.26
C GLY A 55 5.56 11.49 18.97
N ALA A 56 6.00 12.11 17.88
CA ALA A 56 6.03 11.49 16.56
C ALA A 56 7.33 11.79 15.84
N MET A 57 7.65 10.94 14.87
CA MET A 57 8.78 11.20 13.99
C MET A 57 8.49 12.41 13.10
N THR A 58 9.49 13.28 12.91
CA THR A 58 9.40 14.41 12.01
C THR A 58 8.99 13.95 10.61
N ASP A 59 8.08 14.71 9.97
CA ASP A 59 7.53 14.47 8.63
C ASP A 59 6.71 13.20 8.44
N ALA A 60 6.42 12.45 9.52
CA ALA A 60 5.46 11.35 9.45
C ALA A 60 4.02 11.87 9.38
N ILE A 61 3.22 11.25 8.51
CA ILE A 61 1.78 11.52 8.41
C ILE A 61 1.07 10.52 9.32
N ASN A 62 0.30 11.01 10.29
CA ASN A 62 -0.57 10.12 11.07
C ASN A 62 -1.77 9.68 10.23
N TYR A 63 -2.02 8.38 10.18
CA TYR A 63 -3.19 7.80 9.55
C TYR A 63 -3.91 6.92 10.55
N ASP A 64 -4.90 7.52 11.21
CA ASP A 64 -5.68 6.87 12.25
C ASP A 64 -6.56 5.77 11.65
N PHE A 65 -6.16 4.51 11.87
CA PHE A 65 -6.91 3.35 11.43
C PHE A 65 -8.22 3.13 12.21
N LYS A 66 -8.42 3.85 13.31
CA LYS A 66 -9.67 3.84 14.10
C LYS A 66 -10.62 4.99 13.71
N ALA A 67 -10.21 5.87 12.79
CA ALA A 67 -11.02 7.00 12.39
C ALA A 67 -12.37 6.56 11.80
N PRO A 68 -13.48 7.26 12.10
CA PRO A 68 -14.76 7.01 11.46
C PRO A 68 -14.64 7.17 9.93
N GLY A 69 -14.72 6.06 9.20
CA GLY A 69 -14.61 6.05 7.74
C GLY A 69 -13.34 5.40 7.18
N PHE A 70 -12.45 4.86 8.03
CA PHE A 70 -11.39 3.97 7.58
C PHE A 70 -11.98 2.73 6.89
N LYS A 71 -11.39 2.30 5.77
CA LYS A 71 -11.82 1.14 4.99
C LYS A 71 -10.61 0.34 4.54
N ASP A 72 -10.72 -0.98 4.68
CA ASP A 72 -9.72 -1.99 4.34
C ASP A 72 -9.69 -2.30 2.83
#